data_AF-A0A940U4Y2-F1
#
_entry.id   AF-A0A940U4Y2-F1
#
_cell.length_a   1.000
_cell.length_b   1.000
_cell.length_c   1.000
_cell.angle_alpha   90.00
_cell.angle_beta   90.00
_cell.angle_gamma   90.00
#
_symmetry.space_group_name_H-M   'P 1'
#
loop_
_entity.id
_entity.type
_entity.pdbx_description
1 polymer ?
#
loop_
_entity_poly.entity_id
_entity_poly.type
_entity_poly.pdbx_seq_one_letter_code
_entity_poly.pdbx_strand_id
1 'polypeptide(L)'
;MAQNSLMTNEMIEKERKVLLEEISLANIYPPSYILNLVSKTLFPQNALALPISGTKNSVQAIQRDDLLRFYRLHYVPEQAFITLVGNLNPLKALEAVRAHFSSWTARSEPLSPPSPPLRQNGFREVRERKFLDQAIVVLALQAMGRHDLDRPAFEIVNAVLGGGGHSRLYQE
;
A
#
# COMPACT_ATOMS: atom_id res chain seq x y z
N MET A 1 -9.29 -0.29 18.54
CA MET A 1 -8.21 0.35 17.75
C MET A 1 -8.77 1.33 16.71
N ALA A 2 -9.89 1.03 16.04
CA ALA A 2 -10.52 1.99 15.11
C ALA A 2 -10.96 3.30 15.79
N GLN A 3 -11.42 3.24 17.04
CA GLN A 3 -11.74 4.38 17.89
C GLN A 3 -10.81 4.42 19.12
N ASN A 4 -10.61 5.62 19.68
CA ASN A 4 -9.96 5.88 20.97
C ASN A 4 -8.54 5.29 21.10
N SER A 5 -7.74 5.31 20.03
CA SER A 5 -6.37 4.81 20.10
C SER A 5 -5.50 5.69 21.01
N LEU A 6 -4.78 5.05 21.94
CA LEU A 6 -3.80 5.71 22.80
C LEU A 6 -2.45 5.78 22.08
N MET A 7 -1.98 6.99 21.77
CA MET A 7 -0.73 7.22 21.04
C MET A 7 0.27 8.00 21.91
N THR A 8 0.84 7.37 22.95
CA THR A 8 1.82 8.06 23.81
C THR A 8 3.14 8.32 23.07
N ASN A 9 3.88 9.37 23.46
CA ASN A 9 5.19 9.65 22.86
C ASN A 9 6.16 8.48 23.04
N GLU A 10 6.12 7.82 24.19
CA GLU A 10 6.94 6.63 24.46
C GLU A 10 6.66 5.48 23.47
N MET A 11 5.37 5.18 23.21
CA MET A 11 4.98 4.16 22.24
C MET A 11 5.42 4.53 20.82
N ILE A 12 5.26 5.81 20.44
CA ILE A 12 5.67 6.33 19.13
C ILE A 12 7.19 6.19 18.95
N GLU A 13 7.99 6.59 19.94
CA GLU A 13 9.45 6.48 19.84
C GLU A 13 9.95 5.03 19.83
N LYS A 14 9.26 4.14 20.56
CA LYS A 14 9.54 2.71 20.48
C LYS A 14 9.29 2.16 19.08
N GLU A 15 8.13 2.48 18.50
CA GLU A 15 7.76 2.04 17.15
C GLU A 15 8.65 2.65 16.05
N ARG A 16 9.06 3.92 16.22
CA ARG A 16 9.97 4.61 15.30
C ARG A 16 11.27 3.82 15.10
N LYS A 17 11.82 3.24 16.18
CA LYS A 17 13.04 2.43 16.10
C LYS A 17 12.82 1.16 15.28
N VAL A 18 11.71 0.46 15.51
CA VAL A 18 11.33 -0.74 14.76
C VAL A 18 11.20 -0.42 13.27
N LEU A 19 10.48 0.65 12.92
CA LEU A 19 10.32 1.06 11.52
C LEU A 19 11.64 1.43 10.84
N LEU A 20 12.58 2.07 11.55
CA LEU A 20 13.90 2.39 10.99
C LEU A 20 14.74 1.14 10.70
N GLU A 21 14.60 0.10 11.53
CA GLU A 21 15.20 -1.20 11.28
C GLU A 21 14.55 -1.89 10.08
N GLU A 22 13.22 -1.92 10.00
CA GLU A 22 12.48 -2.49 8.86
C GLU A 22 12.83 -1.81 7.53
N ILE A 23 12.93 -0.47 7.50
CA ILE A 23 13.38 0.27 6.32
C ILE A 23 14.81 -0.14 5.94
N SER A 24 15.68 -0.34 6.92
CA SER A 24 17.06 -0.76 6.66
C SER A 24 17.10 -2.17 6.06
N LEU A 25 16.32 -3.10 6.60
CA LEU A 25 16.19 -4.47 6.10
C LEU A 25 15.58 -4.51 4.69
N ALA A 26 14.52 -3.73 4.44
CA ALA A 26 13.86 -3.67 3.14
C ALA A 26 14.80 -3.14 2.03
N ASN A 27 15.76 -2.28 2.38
CA ASN A 27 16.73 -1.73 1.42
C ASN A 27 17.85 -2.70 1.02
N ILE A 28 18.08 -3.74 1.84
CA ILE A 28 19.06 -4.80 1.56
C ILE A 28 18.40 -6.08 1.06
N TYR A 29 17.10 -6.25 1.28
CA TYR A 29 16.32 -7.39 0.76
C TYR A 29 15.90 -7.14 -0.70
N PRO A 30 16.40 -7.91 -1.68
CA PRO A 30 16.23 -7.58 -3.10
C PRO A 30 14.77 -7.51 -3.58
N PRO A 31 13.85 -8.41 -3.21
CA PRO A 31 12.46 -8.33 -3.65
C PRO A 31 11.78 -7.01 -3.24
N SER A 32 11.91 -6.60 -1.99
CA SER A 32 11.34 -5.33 -1.50
C SER A 32 11.99 -4.13 -2.17
N TYR A 33 13.32 -4.17 -2.32
CA TYR A 33 14.07 -3.09 -2.95
C TYR A 33 13.63 -2.85 -4.41
N ILE A 34 13.52 -3.94 -5.18
CA ILE A 34 13.18 -3.88 -6.60
C ILE A 34 11.75 -3.40 -6.80
N LEU A 35 10.79 -3.83 -5.98
CA LEU A 35 9.41 -3.33 -6.07
C LEU A 35 9.31 -1.83 -5.80
N ASN A 36 10.07 -1.30 -4.84
CA ASN A 36 10.17 0.14 -4.60
C ASN A 36 10.80 0.87 -5.79
N LEU A 37 11.85 0.30 -6.39
CA LEU A 37 12.52 0.87 -7.56
C LEU A 37 11.59 0.92 -8.78
N VAL A 38 10.86 -0.17 -9.04
CA VAL A 38 9.84 -0.26 -10.11
C VAL A 38 8.76 0.78 -9.89
N SER A 39 8.20 0.87 -8.69
CA SER A 39 7.13 1.83 -8.37
C SER A 39 7.60 3.27 -8.56
N LYS A 40 8.81 3.60 -8.08
CA LYS A 40 9.44 4.92 -8.28
C LYS A 40 9.67 5.25 -9.75
N THR A 41 10.02 4.25 -10.56
CA THR A 41 10.32 4.42 -11.99
C THR A 41 9.05 4.57 -12.81
N LEU A 42 8.01 3.79 -12.49
CA LEU A 42 6.74 3.81 -13.20
C LEU A 42 5.88 5.02 -12.83
N PHE A 43 5.93 5.53 -11.61
CA PHE A 43 5.00 6.56 -11.13
C PHE A 43 5.70 7.85 -10.65
N PRO A 44 6.59 8.45 -11.47
CA PRO A 44 7.36 9.61 -11.03
C PRO A 44 6.42 10.75 -10.58
N GLN A 45 6.76 11.38 -9.46
CA GLN A 45 6.00 12.50 -8.87
C GLN A 45 4.56 12.16 -8.45
N ASN A 46 4.22 10.87 -8.29
CA ASN A 46 2.93 10.42 -7.78
C ASN A 46 3.09 9.70 -6.43
N ALA A 47 2.03 9.67 -5.61
CA ALA A 47 2.03 8.97 -4.33
C ALA A 47 2.34 7.46 -4.48
N LEU A 48 2.02 6.84 -5.62
CA LEU A 48 2.34 5.45 -5.93
C LEU A 48 3.86 5.17 -6.06
N ALA A 49 4.69 6.19 -6.23
CA ALA A 49 6.16 6.04 -6.22
C ALA A 49 6.76 5.99 -4.81
N LEU A 50 5.97 6.30 -3.77
CA LEU A 50 6.47 6.35 -2.41
C LEU A 50 6.55 4.93 -1.81
N PRO A 51 7.65 4.56 -1.15
CA PRO A 51 7.72 3.30 -0.41
C PRO A 51 6.68 3.33 0.73
N ILE A 52 5.98 2.21 0.93
CA ILE A 52 4.92 2.09 1.96
C ILE A 52 5.48 2.37 3.37
N SER A 53 6.69 1.91 3.65
CA SER A 53 7.39 2.16 4.92
C SER A 53 7.86 3.61 5.09
N GLY A 54 7.77 4.43 4.03
CA GLY A 54 8.38 5.76 3.99
C GLY A 54 9.90 5.70 3.85
N THR A 55 10.54 6.79 4.21
CA THR A 55 12.01 6.94 4.23
C THR A 55 12.50 7.13 5.65
N LYS A 56 13.79 6.88 5.91
CA LYS A 56 14.40 7.16 7.22
C LYS A 56 14.12 8.61 7.66
N ASN A 57 14.29 9.56 6.74
CA ASN A 57 14.07 10.98 7.01
C ASN A 57 12.61 11.28 7.33
N SER A 58 11.65 10.75 6.56
CA SER A 58 10.23 10.99 6.84
C SER A 58 9.81 10.36 8.16
N VAL A 59 10.25 9.13 8.46
CA VAL A 59 9.94 8.45 9.73
C VAL A 59 10.57 9.18 10.92
N GLN A 60 11.77 9.75 10.77
CA GLN A 60 12.39 10.57 11.81
C GLN A 60 11.71 11.92 12.02
N ALA A 61 11.09 12.48 10.98
CA ALA A 61 10.43 13.78 11.05
C ALA A 61 9.03 13.72 11.68
N ILE A 62 8.33 12.58 11.60
CA ILE A 62 6.95 12.42 12.11
C ILE A 62 6.87 12.79 13.59
N GLN A 63 5.91 13.66 13.92
CA GLN A 63 5.54 14.00 15.29
C GLN A 63 4.21 13.34 15.68
N ARG A 64 3.94 13.27 16.98
CA ARG A 64 2.68 12.74 17.50
C ARG A 64 1.45 13.45 16.91
N ASP A 65 1.52 14.78 16.76
CA ASP A 65 0.40 15.55 16.23
C ASP A 65 0.12 15.24 14.75
N ASP A 66 1.14 14.85 13.98
CA ASP A 66 0.95 14.37 12.61
C ASP A 66 0.15 13.07 12.58
N LEU A 67 0.47 12.13 13.48
CA LEU A 67 -0.24 10.86 13.61
C LEU A 67 -1.67 11.08 14.07
N LEU A 68 -1.89 11.95 15.06
CA LEU A 68 -3.24 12.28 15.55
C LEU A 68 -4.08 12.95 14.46
N ARG A 69 -3.47 13.85 13.68
CA ARG A 69 -4.11 14.49 12.53
C ARG A 69 -4.46 13.47 11.46
N PHE A 70 -3.52 12.59 11.08
CA PHE A 70 -3.77 11.51 10.12
C PHE A 70 -4.88 10.57 10.60
N TYR A 71 -4.85 10.18 11.87
CA TYR A 71 -5.85 9.31 12.49
C TYR A 71 -7.25 9.93 12.43
N ARG A 72 -7.41 11.19 12.88
CA ARG A 72 -8.70 11.90 12.81
C ARG A 72 -9.19 12.13 11.39
N LEU A 73 -8.26 12.24 10.44
CA LEU A 73 -8.55 12.50 9.03
C LEU A 73 -9.03 11.25 8.29
N HIS A 74 -8.45 10.09 8.59
CA HIS A 74 -8.62 8.87 7.79
C HIS A 74 -9.35 7.74 8.52
N TYR A 75 -9.40 7.72 9.85
CA TYR A 75 -10.12 6.70 10.62
C TYR A 75 -11.54 7.17 10.96
N VAL A 76 -12.37 7.30 9.93
CA VAL A 76 -13.74 7.80 9.99
C VAL A 76 -14.71 6.78 9.35
N PRO A 77 -15.98 6.72 9.79
CA PRO A 77 -16.92 5.68 9.37
C PRO A 77 -17.19 5.68 7.85
N GLU A 78 -17.11 6.83 7.18
CA GLU A 78 -17.35 6.96 5.73
C GLU A 78 -16.23 6.36 4.87
N GLN A 79 -15.06 6.11 5.46
CA GLN A 79 -13.91 5.46 4.81
C GLN A 79 -13.67 4.03 5.30
N ALA A 80 -14.60 3.49 6.10
CA ALA A 80 -14.45 2.18 6.71
C ALA A 80 -15.53 1.20 6.22
N PHE A 81 -15.13 -0.05 6.03
CA PHE A 81 -16.05 -1.16 5.80
C PHE A 81 -15.81 -2.23 6.85
N ILE A 82 -16.88 -2.71 7.47
CA ILE A 82 -16.84 -3.83 8.43
C ILE A 82 -17.35 -5.07 7.71
N THR A 83 -16.46 -6.04 7.53
CA THR A 83 -16.78 -7.32 6.87
C THR A 83 -16.80 -8.43 7.90
N LEU A 84 -17.92 -9.16 7.98
CA LEU A 84 -18.10 -10.30 8.88
C LEU A 84 -18.39 -11.55 8.04
N VAL A 85 -17.61 -12.61 8.22
CA VAL A 85 -17.72 -13.85 7.45
C VAL A 85 -17.71 -15.05 8.40
N GLY A 86 -18.66 -15.97 8.23
CA GLY A 86 -18.76 -17.19 9.03
C GLY A 86 -20.21 -17.60 9.29
N ASN A 87 -20.40 -18.49 10.26
CA ASN A 87 -21.73 -18.90 10.73
C ASN A 87 -22.31 -17.88 11.71
N LEU A 88 -22.88 -16.81 11.18
CA LEU A 88 -23.44 -15.69 11.97
C LEU A 88 -24.89 -15.42 11.56
N ASN A 89 -25.67 -14.95 12.53
CA ASN A 89 -26.96 -14.34 12.26
C ASN A 89 -26.74 -12.86 11.83
N PRO A 90 -27.16 -12.44 10.63
CA PRO A 90 -26.90 -11.08 10.14
C PRO A 90 -27.48 -9.97 11.01
N LEU A 91 -28.65 -10.18 11.62
CA LEU A 91 -29.31 -9.17 12.46
C LEU A 91 -28.55 -8.97 13.76
N LYS A 92 -28.18 -10.06 14.44
CA LYS A 92 -27.36 -9.99 15.66
C LYS A 92 -25.99 -9.37 15.40
N ALA A 93 -25.39 -9.69 14.25
CA ALA A 93 -24.13 -9.09 13.83
C ALA A 93 -24.26 -7.57 13.62
N LEU A 94 -25.32 -7.14 12.95
CA LEU A 94 -25.60 -5.71 12.74
C LEU A 94 -25.86 -4.97 14.06
N GLU A 95 -26.61 -5.57 14.98
CA GLU A 95 -26.85 -5.00 16.31
C GLU A 95 -25.54 -4.82 17.09
N ALA A 96 -24.66 -5.83 17.10
CA ALA A 96 -23.36 -5.73 17.73
C ALA A 96 -22.50 -4.62 17.10
N VAL A 97 -22.47 -4.53 15.78
CA VAL A 97 -21.73 -3.45 15.08
C VAL A 97 -22.30 -2.08 15.47
N ARG A 98 -23.62 -1.90 15.47
CA ARG A 98 -24.25 -0.64 15.90
C ARG A 98 -23.93 -0.30 17.35
N ALA A 99 -23.97 -1.29 18.24
CA ALA A 99 -23.65 -1.08 19.65
C ALA A 99 -22.22 -0.55 19.85
N HIS A 100 -21.26 -1.02 19.06
CA HIS A 100 -19.84 -0.64 19.21
C HIS A 100 -19.40 0.58 18.37
N PHE A 101 -20.09 0.89 17.28
CA PHE A 101 -19.68 1.91 16.32
C PHE A 101 -20.66 3.08 16.16
N SER A 102 -21.78 3.09 16.87
CA SER A 102 -22.76 4.19 16.83
C SER A 102 -22.19 5.55 17.26
N SER A 103 -21.17 5.57 18.13
CA SER A 103 -20.48 6.80 18.54
C SER A 103 -19.35 7.24 17.60
N TRP A 104 -19.09 6.50 16.51
CA TRP A 104 -17.99 6.83 15.61
C TRP A 104 -18.35 8.05 14.77
N THR A 105 -17.68 9.16 15.01
CA THR A 105 -18.00 10.44 14.38
C THR A 105 -17.50 10.52 12.94
N ALA A 106 -18.43 10.91 12.07
CA ALA A 106 -18.20 11.33 10.70
C ALA A 106 -17.21 12.50 10.58
N ARG A 107 -16.61 12.63 9.40
CA ARG A 107 -15.76 13.78 9.06
C ARG A 107 -16.63 14.98 8.66
N SER A 108 -16.15 16.20 8.93
CA SER A 108 -16.83 17.44 8.52
C SER A 108 -16.71 17.76 7.02
N GLU A 109 -15.65 17.27 6.35
CA GLU A 109 -15.35 17.56 4.95
C GLU A 109 -14.92 16.30 4.18
N PRO A 110 -15.26 16.17 2.88
CA PRO A 110 -14.79 15.06 2.06
C PRO A 110 -13.27 15.14 1.79
N LEU A 111 -12.64 13.98 1.56
CA LEU A 111 -11.26 13.93 1.06
C LEU A 111 -11.29 14.05 -0.47
N SER A 112 -10.43 14.90 -1.01
CA SER A 112 -10.19 14.94 -2.45
C SER A 112 -9.61 13.59 -2.89
N PRO A 113 -10.08 13.02 -4.01
CA PRO A 113 -9.50 11.81 -4.54
C PRO A 113 -8.03 12.07 -4.93
N PRO A 114 -7.15 11.07 -4.81
CA PRO A 114 -5.78 11.20 -5.28
C PRO A 114 -5.76 11.42 -6.79
N SER A 115 -4.84 12.26 -7.27
CA SER A 115 -4.63 12.47 -8.69
C SER A 115 -4.21 11.17 -9.39
N PRO A 116 -4.77 10.85 -10.57
CA PRO A 116 -4.35 9.68 -11.31
C PRO A 116 -2.87 9.78 -11.69
N PRO A 117 -2.15 8.65 -11.79
CA PRO A 117 -0.76 8.67 -12.25
C PRO A 117 -0.69 9.13 -13.71
N LEU A 118 0.36 9.88 -14.03
CA LEU A 118 0.64 10.27 -15.42
C LEU A 118 1.07 9.04 -16.23
N ARG A 119 0.48 8.87 -17.42
CA ARG A 119 0.97 7.88 -18.38
C ARG A 119 2.41 8.20 -18.75
N GLN A 120 3.29 7.23 -18.55
CA GLN A 120 4.67 7.31 -18.98
C GLN A 120 4.79 6.79 -20.41
N ASN A 121 5.41 7.58 -21.28
CA ASN A 121 5.77 7.17 -22.62
C ASN A 121 7.27 6.88 -22.69
N GLY A 122 7.65 5.91 -23.52
CA GLY A 122 9.04 5.55 -23.76
C GLY A 122 9.59 4.49 -22.81
N PHE A 123 10.74 3.94 -23.18
CA PHE A 123 11.47 2.95 -22.40
C PHE A 123 12.34 3.65 -21.36
N ARG A 124 12.29 3.16 -20.12
CA ARG A 124 13.19 3.59 -19.03
C ARG A 124 13.95 2.38 -18.53
N GLU A 125 15.26 2.56 -18.42
CA GLU A 125 16.16 1.57 -17.85
C GLU A 125 16.80 2.14 -16.60
N VAL A 126 16.79 1.34 -15.53
CA VAL A 126 17.52 1.63 -14.31
C VAL A 126 18.40 0.43 -13.99
N ARG A 127 19.69 0.67 -13.83
CA ARG A 127 20.67 -0.35 -13.44
C ARG A 127 21.28 0.02 -12.11
N GLU A 128 21.23 -0.90 -11.17
CA GLU A 128 21.91 -0.75 -9.90
C GLU A 128 22.81 -1.94 -9.63
N ARG A 129 24.02 -1.66 -9.15
CA ARG A 129 24.95 -2.69 -8.72
C ARG A 129 24.86 -2.86 -7.22
N LYS A 130 24.40 -4.03 -6.79
CA LYS A 130 24.40 -4.46 -5.39
C LYS A 130 25.21 -5.74 -5.24
N PHE A 131 25.60 -6.06 -4.01
CA PHE A 131 26.29 -7.31 -3.70
C PHE A 131 25.27 -8.46 -3.67
N LEU A 132 24.99 -9.02 -4.84
CA LEU A 132 24.07 -10.13 -5.06
C LEU A 132 24.76 -11.23 -5.84
N ASP A 133 24.46 -12.48 -5.52
CA ASP A 133 24.99 -13.65 -6.23
C ASP A 133 24.32 -13.86 -7.59
N GLN A 134 23.16 -13.24 -7.81
CA GLN A 134 22.37 -13.33 -9.03
C GLN A 134 21.95 -11.95 -9.52
N ALA A 135 21.92 -11.79 -10.83
CA ALA A 135 21.28 -10.64 -11.46
C ALA A 135 19.76 -10.81 -11.40
N ILE A 136 19.05 -9.77 -10.96
CA ILE A 136 17.60 -9.73 -10.97
C ILE A 136 17.17 -8.72 -12.03
N VAL A 137 16.40 -9.17 -13.01
CA VAL A 137 15.89 -8.35 -14.12
C VAL A 137 14.39 -8.26 -13.97
N VAL A 138 13.85 -7.04 -14.02
CA VAL A 138 12.40 -6.80 -13.99
C VAL A 138 11.99 -5.94 -15.18
N LEU A 139 11.04 -6.45 -15.96
CA LEU A 139 10.32 -5.71 -16.98
C LEU A 139 8.96 -5.31 -16.40
N ALA A 140 8.68 -4.01 -16.35
CA ALA A 140 7.46 -3.49 -15.77
C ALA A 140 6.79 -2.49 -16.69
N LEU A 141 5.46 -2.52 -16.71
CA LEU A 141 4.61 -1.71 -17.60
C LEU A 141 3.54 -1.04 -16.75
N GLN A 142 3.19 0.21 -17.08
CA GLN A 142 1.95 0.79 -16.58
C GLN A 142 0.76 0.12 -17.27
N ALA A 143 -0.01 -0.64 -16.50
CA ALA A 143 -1.23 -1.30 -16.97
C ALA A 143 -2.49 -0.46 -16.68
N MET A 144 -3.65 -1.05 -16.95
CA MET A 144 -4.95 -0.42 -16.74
C MET A 144 -5.36 -0.31 -15.26
N GLY A 145 -6.33 0.57 -15.01
CA GLY A 145 -6.88 0.81 -13.68
C GLY A 145 -7.79 -0.32 -13.19
N ARG A 146 -8.21 -0.23 -11.93
CA ARG A 146 -9.11 -1.22 -11.29
C ARG A 146 -10.46 -1.37 -12.00
N HIS A 147 -10.98 -0.27 -12.56
CA HIS A 147 -12.32 -0.20 -13.14
C HIS A 147 -12.32 -0.20 -14.68
N ASP A 148 -11.19 -0.52 -15.30
CA ASP A 148 -11.10 -0.61 -16.75
C ASP A 148 -11.88 -1.84 -17.26
N LEU A 149 -12.65 -1.66 -18.34
CA LEU A 149 -13.50 -2.71 -18.91
C LEU A 149 -12.67 -3.85 -19.53
N ASP A 150 -11.45 -3.57 -19.98
CA ASP A 150 -10.57 -4.55 -20.61
C ASP A 150 -9.74 -5.34 -19.58
N ARG A 151 -9.90 -5.06 -18.27
CA ARG A 151 -9.13 -5.68 -17.19
C ARG A 151 -9.23 -7.22 -17.17
N PRO A 152 -10.42 -7.84 -17.32
CA PRO A 152 -10.51 -9.30 -17.36
C PRO A 152 -9.73 -9.91 -18.52
N ALA A 153 -9.73 -9.27 -19.69
CA ALA A 153 -8.95 -9.72 -20.84
C ALA A 153 -7.44 -9.64 -20.54
N PHE A 154 -6.98 -8.55 -19.92
CA PHE A 154 -5.58 -8.41 -19.51
C PHE A 154 -5.16 -9.45 -18.46
N GLU A 155 -6.02 -9.77 -17.49
CA GLU A 155 -5.73 -10.80 -16.49
C GLU A 155 -5.52 -12.18 -17.13
N ILE A 156 -6.29 -12.53 -18.17
CA ILE A 156 -6.08 -13.75 -18.96
C ILE A 156 -4.73 -13.72 -19.68
N VAL A 157 -4.39 -12.61 -20.34
CA VAL A 157 -3.09 -12.45 -21.03
C VAL A 157 -1.94 -12.63 -20.04
N ASN A 158 -2.02 -11.99 -18.87
CA ASN A 158 -1.00 -12.11 -17.83
C ASN A 158 -0.87 -13.54 -17.30
N ALA A 159 -2.00 -14.25 -17.14
CA ALA A 159 -1.99 -15.65 -16.72
C ALA A 159 -1.27 -16.57 -17.73
N VAL A 160 -1.53 -16.38 -19.03
CA VAL A 160 -0.85 -17.12 -20.11
C VAL A 160 0.63 -16.77 -20.19
N LEU A 161 0.98 -15.50 -19.99
CA LEU A 161 2.36 -15.02 -20.11
C LEU A 161 3.26 -15.52 -18.98
N GLY A 162 2.83 -15.34 -17.72
CA GLY A 162 3.67 -15.60 -16.54
C GLY A 162 2.93 -16.11 -15.29
N GLY A 163 1.67 -16.55 -15.41
CA GLY A 163 0.80 -16.85 -14.28
C GLY A 163 1.13 -18.13 -13.49
N GLY A 164 2.16 -18.88 -13.86
CA GLY A 164 2.57 -20.09 -13.15
C GLY A 164 3.35 -21.09 -14.02
N GLY A 165 3.47 -22.32 -13.54
CA GLY A 165 4.34 -23.35 -14.16
C GLY A 165 3.96 -23.80 -15.58
N HIS A 166 2.76 -23.43 -16.07
CA HIS A 166 2.30 -23.73 -17.43
C HIS A 166 2.26 -22.49 -18.33
N SER A 167 2.78 -21.36 -17.86
CA SER A 167 2.83 -20.11 -18.63
C SER A 167 4.03 -20.09 -19.59
N ARG A 168 3.96 -19.23 -20.60
CA ARG A 168 4.97 -19.12 -21.65
C ARG A 168 6.37 -18.84 -21.09
N LEU A 169 6.51 -17.81 -20.25
CA LEU A 169 7.79 -17.41 -19.66
C LEU A 169 8.40 -18.45 -18.71
N TYR A 170 7.62 -19.41 -18.24
CA TYR A 170 8.13 -20.49 -17.39
C TYR A 170 8.62 -21.70 -18.21
N GLN A 171 8.03 -21.93 -19.38
CA GLN A 171 8.32 -23.09 -20.22
C GLN A 171 9.47 -22.86 -21.21
N GLU A 172 9.64 -21.62 -21.66
CA GLU A 172 10.71 -21.19 -22.57
C GLU A 172 11.99 -20.79 -21.80
#